data_AF-A0A2D3VM06-F1
#
_entry.id   AF-A0A2D3VM06-F1
#
_cell.length_a   1.000
_cell.length_b   1.000
_cell.length_c   1.000
_cell.angle_alpha   90.00
_cell.angle_beta   90.00
_cell.angle_gamma   90.00
#
_symmetry.space_group_name_H-M   'P 1'
#
loop_
_entity.id
_entity.type
_entity.pdbx_description
1 polymer ?
#
loop_
_entity_poly.entity_id
_entity_poly.type
_entity_poly.pdbx_seq_one_letter_code
_entity_poly.pdbx_strand_id
1 'polypeptide(L)'
;MTFADWKTGLDSKALGSWNLHCCMPQNLDFFVIVASLNGIFGGRGQANYAAGNTYKDALAHYRIGLGLKAVAIDLGLVVDQGLVSENKDILDSLRRVGHLKDIRSEDLLALLDHYCDPHISHFSATKMRKF
;
A
#
# COMPACT_ATOMS: atom_id res chain seq x y z
N MET A 1 0.81 16.56 16.65
CA MET A 1 0.85 15.09 16.74
C MET A 1 1.85 14.74 17.82
N THR A 2 1.43 14.04 18.87
CA THR A 2 2.37 13.55 19.87
C THR A 2 3.13 12.33 19.33
N PHE A 3 4.21 11.93 19.99
CA PHE A 3 4.91 10.69 19.62
C PHE A 3 4.01 9.45 19.76
N ALA A 4 3.11 9.42 20.76
CA ALA A 4 2.16 8.35 20.93
C ALA A 4 1.19 8.25 19.74
N ASP A 5 0.58 9.38 19.33
CA ASP A 5 -0.31 9.42 18.15
C ASP A 5 0.42 9.02 16.86
N TRP A 6 1.68 9.47 16.74
CA TRP A 6 2.52 9.14 15.60
C TRP A 6 2.74 7.62 15.51
N LYS A 7 3.12 7.00 16.64
CA LYS A 7 3.33 5.55 16.75
C LYS A 7 2.07 4.76 16.46
N THR A 8 0.92 5.15 17.00
CA THR A 8 -0.34 4.44 16.74
C THR A 8 -0.64 4.32 15.24
N GLY A 9 -0.45 5.42 14.50
CA GLY A 9 -0.67 5.43 13.05
C GLY A 9 0.37 4.63 12.25
N LEU A 10 1.62 4.61 12.72
CA LEU A 10 2.72 3.88 12.07
C LEU A 10 2.68 2.38 12.37
N ASP A 11 2.59 1.99 13.65
CA ASP A 11 2.78 0.62 14.12
C ASP A 11 1.73 -0.33 13.52
N SER A 12 0.50 0.15 13.32
CA SER A 12 -0.55 -0.59 12.62
C SER A 12 -0.16 -0.99 11.18
N LYS A 13 0.70 -0.22 10.53
CA LYS A 13 1.23 -0.51 9.18
C LYS A 13 2.53 -1.26 9.24
N ALA A 14 3.51 -0.75 9.98
CA ALA A 14 4.86 -1.31 10.02
C ALA A 14 4.89 -2.64 10.77
N LEU A 15 4.57 -2.65 12.06
CA LEU A 15 4.54 -3.88 12.86
C LEU A 15 3.45 -4.82 12.37
N GLY A 16 2.28 -4.30 12.00
CA GLY A 16 1.19 -5.11 11.45
C GLY A 16 1.61 -5.92 10.21
N SER A 17 2.22 -5.27 9.22
CA SER A 17 2.66 -5.97 8.01
C SER A 17 3.89 -6.85 8.23
N TRP A 18 4.79 -6.48 9.14
CA TRP A 18 5.90 -7.34 9.56
C TRP A 18 5.41 -8.64 10.20
N ASN A 19 4.42 -8.55 11.10
CA ASN A 19 3.82 -9.72 11.73
C ASN A 19 3.20 -10.66 10.68
N LEU A 20 2.50 -10.13 9.67
CA LEU A 20 2.00 -10.93 8.56
C LEU A 20 3.14 -11.60 7.77
N HIS A 21 4.25 -10.91 7.53
CA HIS A 21 5.41 -11.51 6.89
C HIS A 21 6.00 -12.68 7.69
N CYS A 22 6.10 -12.54 9.02
CA CYS A 22 6.68 -13.57 9.89
C CYS A 22 5.74 -14.75 10.15
N CYS A 23 4.44 -14.51 10.26
CA CYS A 23 3.47 -15.53 10.68
C CYS A 23 2.85 -16.30 9.50
N MET A 24 2.91 -15.75 8.29
CA MET A 24 2.34 -16.43 7.11
C MET A 24 3.31 -17.45 6.49
N PRO A 25 2.79 -18.50 5.83
CA PRO A 25 3.62 -19.39 5.03
C PRO A 25 4.45 -18.63 3.99
N GLN A 26 5.64 -19.13 3.67
CA GLN A 26 6.50 -18.52 2.66
C GLN A 26 6.04 -18.81 1.22
N ASN A 27 5.34 -19.93 1.02
CA ASN A 27 4.86 -20.42 -0.28
C ASN A 27 3.45 -19.93 -0.64
N LEU A 28 3.07 -18.72 -0.24
CA LEU A 28 1.78 -18.15 -0.62
C LEU A 28 1.67 -17.94 -2.13
N ASP A 29 0.45 -18.10 -2.65
CA ASP A 29 0.14 -17.81 -4.06
C ASP A 29 0.17 -16.32 -4.38
N PHE A 30 -0.04 -15.47 -3.38
CA PHE A 30 0.05 -14.01 -3.47
C PHE A 30 0.34 -13.41 -2.09
N PHE A 31 0.89 -12.19 -2.06
CA PHE A 31 0.99 -11.37 -0.84
C PHE A 31 0.75 -9.91 -1.22
N VAL A 32 -0.50 -9.48 -1.15
CA VAL A 32 -0.92 -8.14 -1.59
C VAL A 32 -0.95 -7.21 -0.38
N ILE A 33 -0.24 -6.09 -0.50
CA ILE A 33 -0.14 -5.06 0.53
C ILE A 33 -0.80 -3.79 0.00
N VAL A 34 -1.93 -3.37 0.58
CA VAL A 34 -2.60 -2.12 0.20
C VAL A 34 -1.87 -0.93 0.80
N ALA A 35 -1.05 -0.23 0.03
CA ALA A 35 -0.31 0.96 0.42
C ALA A 35 -1.04 2.23 -0.05
N SER A 36 -0.33 3.35 -0.22
CA SER A 36 -0.95 4.62 -0.62
C SER A 36 0.08 5.51 -1.30
N LEU A 37 -0.35 6.22 -2.35
CA LEU A 37 0.46 7.26 -3.02
C LEU A 37 1.05 8.30 -2.05
N ASN A 38 0.46 8.47 -0.87
CA ASN A 38 0.98 9.35 0.16
C ASN A 38 2.35 8.88 0.73
N GLY A 39 2.69 7.60 0.60
CA GLY A 39 4.03 7.07 0.90
C GLY A 39 5.11 7.53 -0.08
N ILE A 40 4.71 8.01 -1.27
CA ILE A 40 5.62 8.50 -2.32
C ILE A 40 5.70 10.03 -2.30
N PHE A 41 4.55 10.71 -2.41
CA PHE A 41 4.51 12.17 -2.53
C PHE A 41 4.50 12.89 -1.19
N GLY A 42 4.10 12.20 -0.12
CA GLY A 42 3.86 12.80 1.19
C GLY A 42 2.61 13.67 1.22
N GLY A 43 2.15 13.94 2.45
CA GLY A 43 0.95 14.72 2.71
C GLY A 43 1.19 15.63 3.91
N ARG A 44 0.75 16.89 3.80
CA ARG A 44 0.90 17.86 4.90
C ARG A 44 0.23 17.32 6.16
N GLY A 45 0.99 17.24 7.26
CA GLY A 45 0.51 16.70 8.54
C GLY A 45 0.38 15.18 8.61
N GLN A 46 0.74 14.43 7.55
CA GLN A 46 0.55 12.98 7.45
C GLN A 46 1.88 12.19 7.44
N ALA A 47 2.92 12.70 8.11
CA ALA A 47 4.24 12.08 8.10
C ALA A 47 4.26 10.64 8.65
N ASN A 48 3.48 10.34 9.71
CA ASN A 48 3.33 8.97 10.22
C ASN A 48 2.67 8.03 9.21
N TYR A 49 1.62 8.51 8.52
CA TYR A 49 0.89 7.74 7.53
C TYR A 49 1.76 7.48 6.28
N ALA A 50 2.45 8.50 5.78
CA ALA A 50 3.39 8.38 4.67
C ALA A 50 4.48 7.36 5.01
N ALA A 51 5.18 7.52 6.14
CA ALA A 51 6.23 6.60 6.57
C ALA A 51 5.75 5.14 6.68
N GLY A 52 4.54 4.91 7.17
CA GLY A 52 3.97 3.56 7.28
C GLY A 52 3.64 2.94 5.92
N ASN A 53 3.28 3.72 4.91
CA ASN A 53 3.07 3.21 3.55
C ASN A 53 4.40 2.99 2.82
N THR A 54 5.36 3.91 2.95
CA THR A 54 6.73 3.71 2.43
C THR A 54 7.38 2.43 3.00
N TYR A 55 7.15 2.13 4.28
CA TYR A 55 7.59 0.87 4.88
C TYR A 55 6.98 -0.35 4.18
N LYS A 56 5.70 -0.29 3.81
CA LYS A 56 4.99 -1.39 3.14
C LYS A 56 5.53 -1.65 1.74
N ASP A 57 5.92 -0.60 1.03
CA ASP A 57 6.60 -0.71 -0.27
C ASP A 57 7.96 -1.39 -0.10
N ALA A 58 8.73 -0.93 0.89
CA ALA A 58 10.02 -1.53 1.23
C ALA A 58 9.88 -3.01 1.64
N LEU A 59 8.83 -3.36 2.39
CA LEU A 59 8.55 -4.76 2.77
C LEU A 59 8.21 -5.61 1.55
N ALA A 60 7.43 -5.10 0.59
CA ALA A 60 7.18 -5.82 -0.65
C ALA A 60 8.48 -6.09 -1.41
N HIS A 61 9.34 -5.08 -1.56
CA HIS A 61 10.66 -5.23 -2.18
C HIS A 61 11.56 -6.21 -1.42
N TYR A 62 11.55 -6.16 -0.09
CA TYR A 62 12.30 -7.09 0.75
C TYR A 62 11.84 -8.53 0.53
N ARG A 63 10.53 -8.79 0.53
CA ARG A 63 9.96 -10.13 0.24
C ARG A 63 10.36 -10.63 -1.14
N ILE A 64 10.28 -9.78 -2.16
CA ILE A 64 10.71 -10.11 -3.53
C ILE A 64 12.21 -10.46 -3.55
N GLY A 65 13.04 -9.73 -2.81
CA GLY A 65 14.47 -10.01 -2.65
C GLY A 65 14.78 -11.38 -2.02
N LEU A 66 13.85 -11.92 -1.21
CA LEU A 66 13.91 -13.27 -0.66
C LEU A 66 13.35 -14.34 -1.62
N GLY A 67 12.91 -13.97 -2.82
CA GLY A 67 12.22 -14.87 -3.76
C GLY A 67 10.76 -15.16 -3.38
N LEU A 68 10.20 -14.42 -2.42
CA LEU A 68 8.80 -14.57 -2.00
C LEU A 68 7.90 -13.68 -2.84
N LYS A 69 6.66 -14.13 -3.08
CA LYS A 69 5.64 -13.30 -3.72
C LYS A 69 5.30 -12.12 -2.82
N ALA A 70 5.24 -10.92 -3.42
CA ALA A 70 4.67 -9.73 -2.82
C ALA A 70 4.37 -8.65 -3.88
N VAL A 71 3.37 -7.82 -3.59
CA VAL A 71 3.12 -6.55 -4.28
C VAL A 71 2.62 -5.53 -3.27
N ALA A 72 3.11 -4.29 -3.37
CA ALA A 72 2.49 -3.14 -2.70
C ALA A 72 1.70 -2.34 -3.74
N ILE A 73 0.44 -2.04 -3.45
CA ILE A 73 -0.43 -1.26 -4.32
C ILE A 73 -0.62 0.11 -3.69
N ASP A 74 0.07 1.12 -4.23
CA ASP A 74 -0.06 2.50 -3.80
C ASP A 74 -1.34 3.13 -4.32
N LEU A 75 -2.43 2.94 -3.57
CA LEU A 75 -3.72 3.46 -3.97
C LEU A 75 -3.79 4.98 -3.86
N GLY A 76 -4.41 5.57 -4.88
CA GLY A 76 -4.96 6.92 -4.81
C GLY A 76 -6.27 6.96 -4.02
N LEU A 77 -7.01 8.04 -4.19
CA LEU A 77 -8.27 8.23 -3.46
C LEU A 77 -9.36 7.30 -4.01
N VAL A 78 -9.88 6.40 -3.16
CA VAL A 78 -11.05 5.58 -3.50
C VAL A 78 -12.31 6.41 -3.21
N VAL A 79 -13.07 6.75 -4.24
CA VAL A 79 -14.13 7.78 -4.14
C VAL A 79 -15.54 7.25 -3.93
N ASP A 80 -15.78 5.98 -4.26
CA ASP A 80 -17.10 5.34 -4.24
C ASP A 80 -17.36 4.51 -2.98
N GLN A 81 -16.37 4.39 -2.08
CA GLN A 81 -16.50 3.69 -0.81
C GLN A 81 -15.74 4.38 0.34
N GLY A 82 -16.14 4.07 1.58
CA GLY A 82 -15.51 4.56 2.80
C GLY A 82 -15.79 6.04 3.11
N LEU A 83 -15.01 6.60 4.03
CA LEU A 83 -15.20 7.95 4.58
C LEU A 83 -15.33 9.07 3.52
N VAL A 84 -14.68 8.86 2.37
CA VAL A 84 -14.66 9.83 1.26
C VAL A 84 -16.00 9.84 0.52
N SER A 85 -16.63 8.68 0.34
CA SER A 85 -17.97 8.57 -0.27
C SER A 85 -19.06 9.16 0.63
N GLU A 86 -18.85 9.11 1.95
CA GLU A 86 -19.79 9.58 2.97
C GLU A 86 -19.67 11.10 3.24
N ASN A 87 -18.57 11.73 2.83
CA ASN A 87 -18.30 13.14 3.11
C ASN A 87 -17.74 13.88 1.89
N LYS A 88 -18.63 14.61 1.20
CA LYS A 88 -18.30 15.41 0.01
C LYS A 88 -17.27 16.50 0.29
N ASP A 89 -17.26 17.08 1.48
CA ASP A 89 -16.29 18.14 1.83
C ASP A 89 -14.87 17.58 1.92
N ILE A 90 -14.72 16.35 2.45
CA ILE A 90 -13.46 15.63 2.47
C ILE A 90 -13.01 15.32 1.05
N LEU A 91 -13.90 14.80 0.20
CA LEU A 91 -13.62 14.52 -1.20
C LEU A 91 -13.15 15.77 -1.95
N ASP A 92 -13.88 16.88 -1.83
CA ASP A 92 -13.55 18.13 -2.50
C ASP A 92 -12.24 18.74 -1.97
N SER A 93 -11.96 18.60 -0.67
CA SER A 93 -10.67 18.99 -0.09
C SER A 93 -9.52 18.18 -0.69
N LEU A 94 -9.67 16.86 -0.77
CA LEU A 94 -8.64 15.99 -1.32
C LEU A 94 -8.44 16.21 -2.82
N ARG A 95 -9.49 16.54 -3.59
CA ARG A 95 -9.41 16.97 -5.00
C ARG A 95 -8.56 18.23 -5.16
N ARG A 96 -8.75 19.24 -4.30
CA ARG A 96 -7.99 20.49 -4.34
C ARG A 96 -6.50 20.34 -4.06
N VAL A 97 -6.10 19.31 -3.31
CA VAL A 97 -4.69 19.04 -2.98
C VAL A 97 -3.93 18.38 -4.16
N GLY A 98 -4.63 18.08 -5.27
CA GLY A 98 -4.00 17.60 -6.50
C GLY A 98 -3.69 16.11 -6.47
N HIS A 99 -4.65 15.28 -6.04
CA HIS A 99 -4.47 13.83 -6.14
C HIS A 99 -4.51 13.36 -7.60
N LEU A 100 -3.69 12.35 -7.88
CA LEU A 100 -3.66 11.67 -9.16
C LEU A 100 -4.90 10.76 -9.24
N LYS A 101 -5.78 11.03 -10.21
CA LYS A 101 -6.98 10.25 -10.65
C LYS A 101 -7.77 9.51 -9.56
N ASP A 102 -9.06 9.84 -9.45
CA ASP A 102 -10.03 9.06 -8.65
C ASP A 102 -9.92 7.55 -8.97
N ILE A 103 -9.76 6.74 -7.94
CA ILE A 103 -9.83 5.28 -7.99
C ILE A 103 -11.26 4.89 -7.61
N ARG A 104 -11.85 3.97 -8.35
CA ARG A 104 -13.14 3.36 -8.02
C ARG A 104 -12.91 1.96 -7.47
N SER A 105 -13.91 1.41 -6.79
CA SER A 105 -13.84 0.07 -6.23
C SER A 105 -13.62 -0.99 -7.32
N GLU A 106 -14.19 -0.78 -8.51
CA GLU A 106 -13.95 -1.62 -9.70
C GLU A 106 -12.47 -1.64 -10.14
N ASP A 107 -11.76 -0.51 -10.01
CA ASP A 107 -10.33 -0.45 -10.34
C ASP A 107 -9.50 -1.27 -9.34
N LEU A 108 -9.83 -1.17 -8.05
CA LEU A 108 -9.17 -1.97 -7.01
C LEU A 108 -9.45 -3.47 -7.20
N LEU A 109 -10.70 -3.84 -7.47
CA LEU A 109 -11.06 -5.24 -7.70
C LEU A 109 -10.34 -5.78 -8.94
N ALA A 110 -10.25 -5.02 -10.03
CA ALA A 110 -9.50 -5.43 -11.21
C ALA A 110 -8.00 -5.62 -10.92
N LEU A 111 -7.40 -4.79 -10.07
CA LEU A 111 -6.02 -4.98 -9.61
C LEU A 111 -5.88 -6.26 -8.76
N LEU A 112 -6.83 -6.54 -7.87
CA LEU A 112 -6.81 -7.76 -7.07
C LEU A 112 -6.98 -9.00 -7.94
N ASP A 113 -7.91 -9.00 -8.90
CA ASP A 113 -8.07 -10.08 -9.88
C ASP A 113 -6.76 -10.34 -10.63
N HIS A 114 -6.07 -9.26 -11.04
CA HIS A 114 -4.77 -9.40 -11.70
C HIS A 114 -3.71 -10.02 -10.80
N TYR A 115 -3.51 -9.50 -9.58
CA TYR A 115 -2.41 -9.93 -8.69
C TYR A 115 -2.67 -11.22 -7.92
N CYS A 116 -3.91 -11.67 -7.86
CA CYS A 116 -4.30 -12.94 -7.25
C CYS A 116 -4.48 -14.06 -8.27
N ASP A 117 -4.35 -13.79 -9.58
CA ASP A 117 -4.47 -14.81 -10.62
C ASP A 117 -3.30 -15.83 -10.54
N PRO A 118 -3.57 -17.11 -10.24
CA PRO A 118 -2.51 -18.13 -10.15
C PRO A 118 -1.83 -18.43 -11.49
N HIS A 119 -2.43 -18.02 -12.62
CA HIS A 119 -1.91 -18.22 -13.96
C HIS A 119 -0.95 -17.10 -14.40
N ILE A 120 -0.93 -15.97 -13.71
CA ILE A 120 -0.03 -14.86 -14.03
C ILE A 120 1.23 -14.97 -13.17
N SER A 121 2.37 -15.21 -13.81
CA SER A 121 3.66 -15.14 -13.11
C SER A 121 4.07 -13.67 -12.94
N HIS A 122 3.81 -13.12 -11.76
CA HIS A 122 4.26 -11.76 -11.41
C HIS A 122 5.74 -11.67 -11.04
N PHE A 123 6.51 -12.77 -11.17
CA PHE A 123 7.92 -12.81 -10.83
C PHE A 123 8.80 -12.31 -11.98
N SER A 124 9.15 -11.03 -11.96
CA SER A 124 10.40 -10.56 -12.55
C SER A 124 11.40 -10.30 -11.43
N ALA A 125 12.13 -11.35 -11.04
CA ALA A 125 13.40 -11.16 -10.36
C ALA A 125 14.38 -10.56 -11.37
N THR A 126 14.26 -9.26 -11.64
CA THR A 126 15.33 -8.54 -12.31
C THR A 126 16.52 -8.67 -11.37
N LYS A 127 17.50 -9.52 -11.73
CA LYS A 127 18.80 -9.62 -11.06
C LYS A 127 19.28 -8.20 -10.81
N MET A 128 19.20 -7.72 -9.57
CA MET A 128 19.94 -6.54 -9.16
C MET A 128 21.39 -6.89 -9.40
N ARG A 129 21.97 -6.34 -10.48
CA ARG A 129 23.41 -6.37 -10.70
C ARG A 129 24.02 -5.71 -9.47
N LYS A 130 24.80 -6.48 -8.72
CA LYS A 130 25.74 -5.92 -7.76
C LYS A 130 26.61 -4.91 -8.53
N PHE A 131 26.65 -3.67 -8.06
CA PHE A 131 27.66 -2.70 -8.49
C PHE A 131 29.05 -3.21 -8.10
#